data_AF-A0A925MBL2-F1
#
_entry.id   AF-A0A925MBL2-F1
#
_cell.length_a   1.000
_cell.length_b   1.000
_cell.length_c   1.000
_cell.angle_alpha   90.00
_cell.angle_beta   90.00
_cell.angle_gamma   90.00
#
_symmetry.space_group_name_H-M   'P 1'
#
loop_
_entity.id
_entity.type
_entity.pdbx_description
1 polymer ?
#
loop_
_entity_poly.entity_id
_entity_poly.type
_entity_poly.pdbx_seq_one_letter_code
_entity_poly.pdbx_strand_id
1 'polypeptide(L)' 'MSWPWITLLALGAWHGLNPGMGWLFAVSRGLQERRGGAVVEALPPIALGHAL' A
#
# COMPACT_ATOMS: atom_id res chain seq x y z
N MET A 1 14.59 -18.51 -2.04
CA MET A 1 14.24 -17.07 -2.14
C MET A 1 15.54 -16.32 -2.39
N SER A 2 15.76 -15.73 -3.56
CA SER A 2 16.98 -14.96 -3.81
C SER A 2 16.95 -13.64 -3.03
N TRP A 3 18.12 -13.17 -2.59
CA TRP A 3 18.31 -11.93 -1.83
C TRP A 3 17.56 -10.71 -2.37
N PRO A 4 17.47 -10.47 -3.70
CA PRO A 4 16.76 -9.31 -4.25
C PRO A 4 15.27 -9.26 -3.88
N TRP A 5 14.58 -10.41 -3.87
CA TRP A 5 13.15 -10.45 -3.56
C TRP A 5 12.85 -10.15 -2.09
N ILE A 6 13.74 -10.58 -1.19
CA ILE A 6 13.65 -10.25 0.24
C ILE A 6 13.83 -8.74 0.42
N THR A 7 14.83 -8.14 -0.25
CA THR A 7 15.05 -6.70 -0.22
C THR A 7 13.85 -5.92 -0.76
N LEU A 8 13.24 -6.36 -1.87
CA LEU A 8 12.04 -5.72 -2.43
C LEU A 8 10.83 -5.82 -1.48
N LEU A 9 10.61 -6.98 -0.86
CA LEU A 9 9.56 -7.16 0.15
C LEU A 9 9.78 -6.27 1.37
N ALA A 10 11.02 -6.23 1.89
CA ALA A 10 11.37 -5.41 3.04
C ALA A 10 11.24 -3.91 2.73
N LEU A 11 11.69 -3.48 1.55
CA LEU A 11 11.57 -2.09 1.12
C LEU A 11 10.10 -1.71 0.96
N GLY A 12 9.29 -2.57 0.32
CA GLY A 12 7.84 -2.38 0.19
C GLY A 12 7.10 -2.31 1.53
N ALA A 13 7.48 -3.18 2.49
CA ALA A 13 6.92 -3.16 3.84
C ALA A 13 7.32 -1.88 4.61
N TRP A 14 8.58 -1.46 4.52
CA TRP A 14 9.05 -0.21 5.14
C TRP A 14 8.37 1.02 4.54
N HIS A 15 8.19 1.04 3.22
CA HIS A 15 7.44 2.08 2.53
C HIS A 15 5.98 2.09 2.98
N GLY A 16 5.32 0.94 3.04
CA GLY A 16 3.93 0.82 3.48
C GLY A 16 3.70 1.21 4.95
N LEU A 17 4.68 0.97 5.84
CA LEU A 17 4.64 1.35 7.25
C LEU A 17 4.82 2.86 7.48
N ASN A 18 5.28 3.61 6.48
CA ASN A 18 5.39 5.06 6.58
C ASN A 18 3.98 5.70 6.47
N PRO A 19 3.46 6.32 7.54
CA PRO A 19 2.13 6.91 7.52
C PRO A 19 2.01 8.06 6.51
N GLY A 20 3.10 8.69 6.06
CA GLY A 20 3.04 9.77 5.05
C GLY A 20 2.69 9.32 3.63
N MET A 21 2.59 8.01 3.38
CA MET A 21 2.38 7.44 2.04
C MET A 21 0.93 7.05 1.75
N GLY A 22 0.69 6.47 0.56
CA GLY A 22 -0.63 6.06 0.06
C GLY A 22 -1.47 5.17 1.01
N TRP A 23 -0.88 4.61 2.07
CA TRP A 23 -1.61 3.90 3.11
C TRP A 23 -2.69 4.75 3.81
N LEU A 24 -2.44 6.04 4.07
CA LEU A 24 -3.48 6.93 4.60
C LEU A 24 -4.62 7.14 3.61
N PHE A 25 -4.35 7.13 2.31
CA PHE A 25 -5.38 7.19 1.28
C PHE A 25 -6.24 5.91 1.29
N ALA A 26 -5.62 4.74 1.37
CA ALA A 26 -6.34 3.47 1.47
C ALA A 26 -7.21 3.38 2.75
N VAL A 27 -6.66 3.74 3.90
CA VAL A 27 -7.38 3.72 5.19
C VAL A 27 -8.49 4.77 5.22
N SER A 28 -8.24 5.99 4.76
CA SER A 28 -9.27 7.03 4.70
C SER A 28 -10.43 6.65 3.78
N ARG A 29 -10.15 6.00 2.64
CA ARG A 29 -11.19 5.41 1.78
C ARG A 29 -11.96 4.30 2.49
N GLY A 30 -11.27 3.40 3.20
CA GLY A 30 -11.89 2.36 4.02
C GLY A 30 -12.82 2.91 5.09
N LEU A 31 -12.44 4.00 5.75
CA LEU A 31 -13.26 4.70 6.72
C LEU A 31 -14.45 5.41 6.08
N GLN A 32 -14.26 6.05 4.92
CA GLN A 32 -15.33 6.71 4.16
C GLN A 32 -16.38 5.72 3.66
N GLU A 33 -15.95 4.57 3.13
CA GLU A 33 -16.84 3.50 2.65
C GLU A 33 -17.36 2.60 3.79
N ARG A 34 -16.85 2.77 5.02
CA ARG A 34 -17.10 1.90 6.18
C ARG A 34 -16.91 0.41 5.86
N ARG A 35 -15.92 0.10 5.02
CA ARG A 35 -15.69 -1.24 4.47
C ARG A 35 -14.20 -1.56 4.50
N GLY A 36 -13.84 -2.59 5.26
CA GLY A 36 -12.43 -3.05 5.32
C GLY A 36 -11.88 -3.47 3.96
N GLY A 37 -12.71 -4.05 3.09
CA GLY A 37 -12.34 -4.41 1.71
C GLY A 37 -11.89 -3.21 0.86
N ALA A 38 -12.41 -2.02 1.13
CA ALA A 38 -12.04 -0.82 0.38
C ALA A 38 -10.59 -0.38 0.62
N VAL A 39 -9.98 -0.79 1.74
CA VAL A 39 -8.55 -0.58 2.00
C VAL A 39 -7.71 -1.42 1.03
N VAL A 40 -8.09 -2.68 0.82
CA VAL A 40 -7.38 -3.59 -0.11
C VAL A 40 -7.61 -3.18 -1.56
N GLU A 41 -8.84 -2.80 -1.91
CA GLU A 41 -9.20 -2.31 -3.25
C GLU A 41 -8.47 -0.99 -3.62
N ALA A 42 -8.03 -0.22 -2.64
CA ALA A 42 -7.24 0.98 -2.88
C ALA A 42 -5.77 0.69 -3.22
N LEU A 43 -5.25 -0.50 -2.92
CA LEU A 43 -3.83 -0.83 -3.14
C LEU A 43 -3.44 -0.86 -4.63
N PRO A 44 -4.19 -1.49 -5.56
CA PRO A 44 -3.86 -1.49 -6.98
C PRO A 44 -3.72 -0.09 -7.62
N PRO A 45 -4.68 0.85 -7.45
CA PRO A 45 -4.53 2.19 -8.04
C PRO A 45 -3.41 3.00 -7.39
N ILE A 46 -3.14 2.83 -6.09
CA ILE A 46 -1.99 3.48 -5.43
C ILE A 46 -0.67 2.96 -6.00
N ALA A 47 -0.54 1.64 -6.18
CA ALA A 47 0.66 1.03 -6.74
C ALA A 47 0.88 1.43 -8.21
N LEU A 48 -0.18 1.46 -9.02
CA LEU A 48 -0.12 1.94 -10.40
C LEU A 48 0.33 3.40 -10.46
N GLY A 49 -0.19 4.27 -9.59
CA GLY A 49 0.26 5.66 -9.50
C GLY A 49 1.73 5.85 -9.11
N HIS A 50 2.37 4.85 -8.47
CA HIS A 50 3.81 4.87 -8.18
C HIS A 50 4.67 4.30 -9.32
N ALA A 51 4.07 3.53 -10.24
CA ALA A 51 4.77 2.88 -11.34
C ALA A 51 4.75 3.71 -12.65
N LEU A 52 4.00 4.81 -12.66
CA LEU A 52 3.93 5.79 -13.76
C LEU A 52 4.90 6.95 -13.49
#